data_AF-A0A8C0YXN1-F1
#
_entry.id   AF-A0A8C0YXN1-F1
#
_cell.length_a   1.000
_cell.length_b   1.000
_cell.length_c   1.000
_cell.angle_alpha   90.00
_cell.angle_beta   90.00
_cell.angle_gamma   90.00
#
_symmetry.space_group_name_H-M   'P 1'
#
loop_
_entity.id
_entity.type
_entity.pdbx_description
1 polymer ?
#
loop_
_entity_poly.entity_id
_entity_poly.type
_entity_poly.pdbx_seq_one_letter_code
_entity_poly.pdbx_strand_id
1 'polypeptide(L)'
;MSSPEIASLSWGQMKVQGSTRTYKDCKVWPGGSRAWDWRETGTEHSPGVQPADVEEVVKKGVQTLVIGRGMSEALKPGIQRGQSLNI
;
A
#
# COMPACT_ATOMS: atom_id res chain seq x y z
N MET A 1 -15.80 -7.54 -6.65
CA MET A 1 -14.63 -7.64 -7.55
C MET A 1 -13.51 -8.34 -6.80
N SER A 2 -12.59 -9.04 -7.47
CA SER A 2 -11.45 -9.73 -6.84
C SER A 2 -10.26 -8.78 -6.62
N SER A 3 -9.37 -9.12 -5.68
CA SER A 3 -8.07 -8.47 -5.55
C SER A 3 -7.19 -8.85 -6.73
N PRO A 4 -6.62 -7.88 -7.48
CA PRO A 4 -5.73 -8.20 -8.60
C PRO A 4 -4.37 -8.72 -8.11
N GLU A 5 -3.74 -9.57 -8.91
CA GLU A 5 -2.42 -10.14 -8.62
C GLU A 5 -1.31 -9.09 -8.85
N ILE A 6 -0.28 -9.10 -8.00
CA ILE A 6 0.97 -8.39 -8.27
C ILE A 6 1.81 -9.28 -9.21
N ALA A 7 1.74 -9.01 -10.51
CA ALA A 7 2.32 -9.85 -11.56
C ALA A 7 3.86 -9.83 -11.58
N SER A 8 4.50 -8.75 -11.10
CA SER A 8 5.96 -8.69 -10.98
C SER A 8 6.39 -7.64 -9.96
N LEU A 9 7.52 -7.90 -9.31
CA LEU A 9 8.16 -7.02 -8.34
C LEU A 9 9.68 -7.03 -8.58
N SER A 10 10.28 -5.84 -8.67
CA SER A 10 11.72 -5.62 -8.66
C SER A 10 12.06 -4.29 -7.98
N TRP A 11 13.34 -3.97 -7.82
CA TRP A 11 13.74 -2.74 -7.10
C TRP A 11 13.19 -1.49 -7.81
N GLY A 12 12.33 -0.74 -7.12
CA GLY A 12 11.69 0.46 -7.64
C GLY A 12 10.62 0.22 -8.72
N GLN A 13 10.14 -1.02 -8.90
CA GLN A 13 9.15 -1.34 -9.92
C GLN A 13 8.16 -2.44 -9.48
N MET A 14 6.87 -2.18 -9.67
CA MET A 14 5.78 -3.11 -9.45
C MET A 14 4.78 -3.06 -10.61
N LYS A 15 4.23 -4.23 -10.99
CA LYS A 15 3.13 -4.34 -11.95
C LYS A 15 1.97 -5.11 -11.34
N VAL A 16 0.76 -4.61 -11.53
CA VAL A 16 -0.48 -5.22 -11.04
C VAL A 16 -1.31 -5.67 -12.23
N GLN A 17 -1.82 -6.89 -12.21
CA GLN A 17 -2.61 -7.44 -13.30
C GLN A 17 -3.86 -6.58 -13.54
N GLY A 18 -4.14 -6.30 -14.82
CA GLY A 18 -5.26 -5.43 -15.22
C GLY A 18 -4.97 -3.93 -15.09
N SER A 19 -3.83 -3.51 -14.54
CA SER A 19 -3.37 -2.12 -14.58
C SER A 19 -2.44 -1.90 -15.77
N THR A 20 -2.63 -0.79 -16.50
CA THR A 20 -1.70 -0.35 -17.55
C THR A 20 -0.49 0.39 -16.99
N ARG A 21 -0.48 0.70 -15.68
CA ARG A 21 0.59 1.46 -15.02
C ARG A 21 1.64 0.54 -14.43
N THR A 22 2.89 0.98 -14.57
CA THR A 22 3.99 0.49 -13.75
C THR A 22 4.16 1.43 -12.56
N TYR A 23 4.25 0.87 -11.36
CA TYR A 23 4.34 1.63 -10.12
C TYR A 23 5.76 1.54 -9.54
N LYS A 24 6.18 2.57 -8.81
CA LYS A 24 7.33 2.45 -7.89
C LYS A 24 6.88 1.76 -6.61
N ASP A 25 5.85 2.35 -5.99
CA ASP A 25 5.12 1.83 -4.84
C ASP A 25 3.61 1.88 -5.17
N CYS A 26 2.82 0.92 -4.69
CA CYS A 26 1.38 0.86 -4.99
C CYS A 26 0.50 0.44 -3.81
N LYS A 27 -0.75 0.90 -3.87
CA LYS A 27 -1.87 0.45 -3.05
C LYS A 27 -2.77 -0.43 -3.91
N VAL A 28 -3.18 -1.59 -3.40
CA VAL A 28 -3.97 -2.58 -4.13
C VAL A 28 -5.18 -3.00 -3.29
N TRP A 29 -6.34 -3.13 -3.92
CA TRP A 29 -7.60 -3.52 -3.28
C TRP A 29 -8.50 -4.31 -4.24
N PRO A 30 -9.57 -4.96 -3.74
CA PRO A 30 -10.55 -5.63 -4.59
C PRO A 30 -11.12 -4.68 -5.66
N GLY A 31 -10.79 -4.96 -6.93
CA GLY A 31 -11.22 -4.16 -8.08
C GLY A 31 -10.24 -3.08 -8.55
N GLY A 32 -9.04 -2.93 -7.97
CA GLY A 32 -8.06 -2.00 -8.56
C GLY A 32 -6.78 -1.77 -7.77
N SER A 33 -5.99 -0.83 -8.28
CA SER A 33 -4.73 -0.38 -7.69
C SER A 33 -4.42 1.07 -8.06
N ARG A 34 -3.63 1.74 -7.24
CA ARG A 34 -3.06 3.05 -7.57
C ARG A 34 -1.63 3.21 -7.07
N ALA A 35 -0.95 4.26 -7.53
CA ALA A 35 0.37 4.62 -7.02
C ALA A 35 0.28 5.03 -5.55
N TRP A 36 1.25 4.62 -4.76
CA TRP A 36 1.45 5.10 -3.40
C TRP A 36 2.51 6.20 -3.42
N ASP A 37 2.07 7.45 -3.44
CA ASP A 37 2.97 8.61 -3.30
C ASP A 37 2.97 9.06 -1.84
N TRP A 38 4.11 8.92 -1.18
CA TRP A 38 4.29 9.27 0.23
C TRP A 38 4.10 10.78 0.49
N ARG A 39 4.22 11.62 -0.55
CA ARG A 39 3.98 13.08 -0.44
C ARG A 39 2.52 13.41 -0.13
N GLU A 40 1.59 12.50 -0.43
CA GLU A 40 0.17 12.69 -0.12
C GLU A 40 -0.11 12.68 1.38
N THR A 41 0.69 11.95 2.16
CA THR A 41 0.45 11.65 3.58
C THR A 41 1.59 12.09 4.49
N GLY A 42 2.70 12.56 3.91
CA GLY A 42 3.92 12.90 4.66
C GLY A 42 4.66 11.66 5.17
N THR A 43 4.47 10.51 4.52
CA THR A 43 5.16 9.27 4.91
C THR A 43 6.65 9.39 4.66
N GLU A 44 7.43 9.00 5.67
CA GLU A 44 8.87 8.86 5.60
C GLU A 44 9.26 7.48 6.11
N HIS A 45 10.55 7.12 5.99
CA HIS A 45 11.06 5.86 6.53
C HIS A 45 10.80 5.72 8.04
N SER A 46 10.77 6.84 8.77
CA SER A 46 10.40 6.92 10.18
C SER A 46 9.56 8.19 10.40
N PRO A 47 8.39 8.12 11.07
CA PRO A 47 7.89 7.00 11.86
C PRO A 47 7.35 5.81 11.04
N GLY A 48 7.17 5.98 9.73
CA GLY A 48 6.72 4.92 8.82
C GLY A 48 5.36 5.19 8.19
N VAL A 49 4.67 4.11 7.80
CA VAL A 49 3.35 4.17 7.17
C VAL A 49 2.35 4.90 8.07
N GLN A 50 1.56 5.79 7.48
CA GLN A 50 0.55 6.56 8.17
C GLN A 50 -0.83 5.88 8.08
N PRO A 51 -1.73 6.10 9.06
CA PRO A 51 -3.14 5.73 8.94
C PRO A 51 -3.77 6.17 7.61
N ALA A 52 -3.46 7.40 7.17
CA ALA A 52 -3.94 7.96 5.91
C ALA A 52 -3.44 7.21 4.66
N ASP A 53 -2.33 6.46 4.74
CA ASP A 53 -1.87 5.63 3.62
C ASP A 53 -2.82 4.47 3.35
N VAL A 54 -3.34 3.86 4.41
CA VAL A 54 -4.13 2.62 4.33
C VAL A 54 -5.64 2.87 4.36
N GLU A 55 -6.08 4.05 4.81
CA GLU A 55 -7.47 4.42 5.00
C GLU A 55 -8.34 4.10 3.77
N GLU A 56 -7.88 4.49 2.59
CA GLU A 56 -8.61 4.24 1.35
C GLU A 56 -8.75 2.76 1.01
N VAL A 57 -7.76 1.93 1.36
CA VAL A 57 -7.77 0.48 1.09
C VAL A 57 -8.73 -0.19 2.06
N VAL A 58 -8.71 0.23 3.33
CA VAL A 58 -9.63 -0.27 4.35
C VAL A 58 -11.07 0.10 4.01
N LYS A 59 -11.34 1.31 3.52
CA LYS A 59 -12.68 1.73 3.04
C LYS A 59 -13.20 0.90 1.85
N LYS A 60 -12.35 0.11 1.17
CA LYS A 60 -12.79 -0.87 0.15
C LYS A 60 -13.30 -2.19 0.74
N GLY A 61 -13.28 -2.36 2.06
CA GLY A 61 -13.84 -3.53 2.75
C GLY A 61 -12.93 -4.76 2.72
N VAL A 62 -11.62 -4.56 2.80
CA VAL A 62 -10.66 -5.68 2.86
C VAL A 62 -10.67 -6.36 4.24
N GLN A 63 -10.57 -7.68 4.26
CA GLN A 63 -10.42 -8.46 5.51
C GLN A 63 -8.97 -8.53 5.98
N THR A 64 -8.03 -8.51 5.02
CA THR A 64 -6.60 -8.62 5.25
C THR A 64 -5.90 -7.49 4.53
N LEU A 65 -5.03 -6.78 5.24
CA LEU A 65 -4.18 -5.73 4.71
C LEU A 65 -2.71 -6.10 4.92
N VAL A 66 -1.93 -6.08 3.84
CA VAL A 66 -0.49 -6.43 3.84
C VAL A 66 0.31 -5.16 3.54
N ILE A 67 1.33 -4.89 4.34
CA ILE A 67 2.24 -3.74 4.16
C ILE A 67 3.62 -4.26 3.81
N GLY A 68 4.04 -4.02 2.56
CA GLY A 68 5.43 -4.20 2.15
C GLY A 68 6.29 -3.05 2.68
N ARG A 69 7.36 -3.36 3.41
CA ARG A 69 8.25 -2.36 4.04
C ARG A 69 9.50 -2.05 3.22
N GLY A 70 9.41 -2.24 1.91
CA GLY A 70 10.55 -2.17 0.99
C GLY A 70 11.47 -3.39 1.07
N MET A 71 12.39 -3.49 0.12
CA MET A 71 13.26 -4.67 -0.09
C MET A 71 14.19 -4.98 1.09
N SER A 72 14.54 -3.97 1.88
CA SER A 72 15.42 -4.10 3.07
C SER A 72 14.69 -3.77 4.37
N GLU A 73 13.35 -3.73 4.36
CA GLU A 73 12.53 -3.40 5.53
C GLU A 73 12.87 -2.05 6.21
N ALA A 74 13.43 -1.11 5.45
CA ALA A 74 13.85 0.20 5.95
C ALA A 74 12.67 1.10 6.33
N LEU A 75 11.50 0.89 5.71
CA LEU A 75 10.27 1.59 6.07
C LEU A 75 9.74 1.02 7.40
N LYS A 76 9.65 1.87 8.42
CA LYS A 76 9.05 1.47 9.70
C LYS A 76 7.55 1.23 9.51
N PRO A 77 6.93 0.35 10.33
CA PRO A 77 5.51 0.09 10.23
C PRO A 77 4.64 1.35 10.38
N GLY A 78 5.02 2.29 11.25
CA GLY A 78 4.29 3.54 11.53
C GLY A 78 2.92 3.34 12.18
N ILE A 79 2.06 2.51 11.57
CA ILE A 79 0.80 2.04 12.12
C ILE A 79 1.01 0.84 13.05
N GLN A 80 0.16 0.71 14.07
CA GLN A 80 0.19 -0.40 15.01
C GLN A 80 -0.99 -1.36 14.80
N ARG A 81 -0.76 -2.64 15.09
CA ARG A 81 -1.84 -3.65 15.06
C ARG A 81 -2.91 -3.28 16.10
N GLY A 82 -4.17 -3.28 15.69
CA GLY A 82 -5.29 -2.92 16.57
C GLY A 82 -5.54 -1.41 16.71
N GLN A 83 -4.79 -0.58 15.97
CA GLN A 83 -5.08 0.84 15.89
C GLN A 83 -6.44 1.07 15.20
N SER A 84 -7.35 1.73 15.90
CA SER A 84 -8.60 2.22 15.30
C SER A 84 -8.26 3.29 14.27
N LEU A 85 -8.65 3.04 13.01
CA LEU A 85 -8.68 4.07 11.99
C LEU A 85 -10.04 4.77 12.12
N ASN A 86 -10.07 6.10 12.13
CA ASN A 86 -11.31 6.87 12.08
C ASN A 86 -11.86 6.84 10.63
N ILE A 87 -12.27 5.65 10.17
CA ILE A 87 -12.83 5.41 8.83
C ILE A 87 -14.33 5.58 8.77
#